data_AF-A0A9Q9BEJ6-F1
#
_entry.id   AF-A0A9Q9BEJ6-F1
#
_cell.length_a   1.000
_cell.length_b   1.000
_cell.length_c   1.000
_cell.angle_alpha   90.00
_cell.angle_beta   90.00
_cell.angle_gamma   90.00
#
_symmetry.space_group_name_H-M   'P 1'
#
loop_
_entity.id
_entity.type
_entity.pdbx_description
1 polymer ?
#
loop_
_entity_poly.entity_id
_entity_poly.type
_entity_poly.pdbx_seq_one_letter_code
_entity_poly.pdbx_strand_id
1 'polypeptide(L)'
;MKKMEHQYFGQLNLVTTDDVEVIWEKEIQGIDTCFWLGKNVELSTGILDLCARFLENIDDKIKEARKTLIAYLKDDSYYIDFHIEECGLEDLPSDITEFVSKMTVTNVDLWIDSEQPHIAMDFMIAPDESDEILCVKFGEDAKIISIDWES
;
A
#
# COMPACT_ATOMS: atom_id res chain seq x y z
N MET A 1 22.97 18.59 6.09
CA MET A 1 21.69 17.90 5.84
C MET A 1 21.44 17.90 4.35
N LYS A 2 21.23 16.74 3.74
CA LYS A 2 20.79 16.64 2.34
C LYS A 2 19.27 16.86 2.34
N LYS A 3 18.82 17.90 1.66
CA LYS A 3 17.39 18.28 1.56
C LYS A 3 16.99 18.31 0.10
N MET A 4 15.71 18.06 -0.16
CA MET A 4 15.13 18.11 -1.49
C MET A 4 13.76 18.78 -1.42
N GLU A 5 13.46 19.63 -2.40
CA GLU A 5 12.14 20.26 -2.54
C GLU A 5 11.37 19.55 -3.65
N HIS A 6 10.09 19.28 -3.41
CA HIS A 6 9.18 18.73 -4.40
C HIS A 6 7.81 19.41 -4.31
N GLN A 7 7.13 19.59 -5.45
CA GLN A 7 5.84 20.30 -5.47
C GLN A 7 4.77 19.60 -4.62
N TYR A 8 4.75 18.27 -4.64
CA TYR A 8 3.77 17.48 -3.89
C TYR A 8 4.19 17.25 -2.42
N PHE A 9 5.46 16.90 -2.18
CA PHE A 9 5.94 16.47 -0.86
C PHE A 9 6.50 17.63 -0.01
N GLY A 10 6.69 18.81 -0.61
CA GLY A 10 7.38 19.92 0.05
C GLY A 10 8.86 19.63 0.27
N GLN A 11 9.38 20.10 1.40
CA GLN A 11 10.77 19.88 1.79
C GLN A 11 10.95 18.52 2.46
N LEU A 12 11.72 17.65 1.83
CA LEU A 12 12.13 16.35 2.36
C LEU A 12 13.51 16.43 3.01
N ASN A 13 13.66 15.79 4.18
CA ASN A 13 14.95 15.57 4.82
C ASN A 13 15.46 14.17 4.43
N LEU A 14 16.58 14.11 3.72
CA LEU A 14 17.14 12.85 3.20
C LEU A 14 18.25 12.28 4.10
N VAL A 15 18.38 12.80 5.32
CA VAL A 15 19.31 12.27 6.32
C VAL A 15 18.56 11.22 7.11
N THR A 16 18.84 9.95 6.84
CA THR A 16 18.30 8.84 7.62
C THR A 16 19.30 8.39 8.69
N THR A 17 18.83 8.13 9.91
CA THR A 17 19.68 7.59 10.99
C THR A 17 19.67 6.07 11.02
N ASP A 18 18.52 5.49 10.71
CA ASP A 18 18.27 4.05 10.67
C ASP A 18 18.40 3.49 9.24
N ASP A 19 18.27 2.17 9.10
CA ASP A 19 18.39 1.50 7.81
C ASP A 19 17.26 1.90 6.85
N VAL A 20 16.07 2.17 7.36
CA VAL A 20 14.95 2.80 6.65
C VAL A 20 14.25 3.78 7.60
N GLU A 21 13.81 4.93 7.09
CA GLU A 21 13.13 5.96 7.89
C GLU A 21 11.98 6.60 7.10
N VAL A 22 10.89 6.97 7.80
CA VAL A 22 9.80 7.77 7.22
C VAL A 22 10.27 9.21 7.05
N ILE A 23 10.38 9.66 5.80
CA ILE A 23 10.82 11.02 5.48
C ILE A 23 9.66 11.98 5.19
N TRP A 24 8.46 11.43 5.03
CA TRP A 24 7.22 12.15 4.80
C TRP A 24 6.03 11.27 5.18
N GLU A 25 5.04 11.86 5.81
CA GLU A 25 3.79 11.18 6.19
C GLU A 25 2.62 12.15 6.03
N LYS A 26 1.47 11.61 5.63
CA LYS A 26 0.22 12.37 5.56
C LYS A 26 -0.97 11.43 5.45
N GLU A 27 -2.08 11.80 6.08
CA GLU A 27 -3.38 11.18 5.80
C GLU A 27 -3.95 11.72 4.48
N ILE A 28 -4.20 10.83 3.51
CA ILE A 28 -4.82 11.14 2.22
C ILE A 28 -6.17 10.42 2.15
N GLN A 29 -7.26 11.18 2.16
CA GLN A 29 -8.63 10.63 2.10
C GLN A 29 -8.94 9.61 3.22
N GLY A 30 -8.36 9.78 4.43
CA GLY A 30 -8.50 8.84 5.53
C GLY A 30 -7.59 7.61 5.44
N ILE A 31 -6.65 7.58 4.50
CA ILE A 31 -5.63 6.53 4.35
C ILE A 31 -4.30 7.08 4.87
N ASP A 32 -3.68 6.36 5.80
CA ASP A 32 -2.33 6.69 6.25
C ASP A 32 -1.35 6.47 5.09
N THR A 33 -0.52 7.46 4.79
CA THR A 33 0.42 7.40 3.67
C THR A 33 1.80 7.81 4.13
N CYS A 34 2.77 6.89 3.99
CA CYS A 34 4.14 7.10 4.41
C CYS A 34 5.11 6.99 3.23
N PHE A 35 6.15 7.81 3.26
CA PHE A 35 7.28 7.71 2.35
C PHE A 35 8.49 7.18 3.12
N TRP A 36 8.87 5.95 2.81
CA TRP A 36 9.99 5.26 3.42
C TRP A 36 11.24 5.41 2.56
N LEU A 37 12.33 5.90 3.15
CA LEU A 37 13.62 6.04 2.48
C LEU A 37 14.67 5.16 3.17
N GLY A 38 15.28 4.27 2.39
CA GLY A 38 16.41 3.48 2.84
C GLY A 38 17.69 4.30 2.94
N LYS A 39 18.57 3.87 3.84
CA LYS A 39 19.88 4.46 4.05
C LYS A 39 20.77 4.30 2.82
N ASN A 40 21.50 5.35 2.49
CA ASN A 40 22.42 5.41 1.34
C ASN A 40 21.75 5.24 -0.03
N VAL A 41 20.42 5.39 -0.12
CA VAL A 41 19.69 5.33 -1.40
C VAL A 41 19.68 6.69 -2.06
N GLU A 42 19.80 6.71 -3.38
CA GLU A 42 19.69 7.93 -4.17
C GLU A 42 18.25 8.17 -4.60
N LEU A 43 17.59 9.09 -3.90
CA LEU A 43 16.27 9.58 -4.30
C LEU A 43 16.40 10.57 -5.46
N SER A 44 15.71 10.29 -6.56
CA SER A 44 15.66 11.16 -7.75
C SER A 44 14.33 11.91 -7.84
N THR A 45 14.31 13.04 -8.55
CA THR A 45 13.06 13.78 -8.80
C THR A 45 12.06 12.94 -9.59
N GLY A 46 12.51 12.09 -10.51
CA GLY A 46 11.62 11.24 -11.31
C GLY A 46 10.86 10.20 -10.47
N ILE A 47 11.48 9.68 -9.41
CA ILE A 47 10.81 8.81 -8.43
C ILE A 47 9.74 9.59 -7.66
N LEU A 48 10.07 10.81 -7.22
CA LEU A 48 9.09 11.68 -6.55
C LEU A 48 7.91 12.04 -7.45
N ASP A 49 8.16 12.37 -8.73
CA ASP A 49 7.12 12.64 -9.71
C ASP A 49 6.24 11.40 -9.97
N LEU A 50 6.81 10.20 -9.87
CA LEU A 50 6.04 8.96 -9.97
C LEU A 50 5.14 8.76 -8.76
N CYS A 51 5.70 8.84 -7.55
CA CYS A 51 4.92 8.67 -6.31
C CYS A 51 3.81 9.72 -6.19
N ALA A 52 4.11 10.98 -6.52
CA ALA A 52 3.12 12.04 -6.52
C ALA A 52 1.97 11.75 -7.50
N ARG A 53 2.29 11.36 -8.75
CA ARG A 53 1.26 10.97 -9.73
C ARG A 53 0.46 9.75 -9.29
N PHE A 54 1.07 8.79 -8.60
CA PHE A 54 0.36 7.66 -8.02
C PHE A 54 -0.69 8.14 -7.01
N LEU A 55 -0.27 8.96 -6.04
CA LEU A 55 -1.15 9.48 -5.00
C LEU A 55 -2.23 10.43 -5.55
N GLU A 56 -1.92 11.23 -6.58
CA GLU A 56 -2.91 12.06 -7.28
C GLU A 56 -4.00 11.24 -8.00
N ASN A 57 -3.70 9.99 -8.35
CA ASN A 57 -4.62 9.06 -9.02
C ASN A 57 -5.02 7.87 -8.12
N ILE A 58 -4.95 8.06 -6.78
CA ILE A 58 -5.13 6.97 -5.82
C ILE A 58 -6.48 6.24 -5.98
N ASP A 59 -7.57 6.96 -6.25
CA ASP A 59 -8.90 6.35 -6.46
C ASP A 59 -8.93 5.34 -7.61
N ASP A 60 -8.23 5.66 -8.70
CA ASP A 60 -8.15 4.76 -9.85
C ASP A 60 -7.22 3.58 -9.56
N LYS A 61 -6.17 3.80 -8.76
CA LYS A 61 -5.28 2.73 -8.30
C LYS A 61 -5.98 1.78 -7.33
N ILE A 62 -6.85 2.28 -6.46
CA ILE A 62 -7.69 1.45 -5.58
C ILE A 62 -8.63 0.57 -6.42
N LYS A 63 -9.26 1.13 -7.47
CA LYS A 63 -10.11 0.33 -8.38
C LYS A 63 -9.31 -0.75 -9.11
N GLU A 64 -8.10 -0.42 -9.57
CA GLU A 64 -7.19 -1.36 -10.22
C GLU A 64 -6.78 -2.50 -9.27
N ALA A 65 -6.39 -2.16 -8.04
CA ALA A 65 -6.05 -3.11 -6.98
C ALA A 65 -7.23 -4.02 -6.64
N ARG A 66 -8.43 -3.48 -6.38
CA ARG A 66 -9.63 -4.27 -6.08
C ARG A 66 -9.98 -5.25 -7.21
N LYS A 67 -9.86 -4.84 -8.47
CA LYS A 67 -10.07 -5.75 -9.61
C LYS A 67 -9.08 -6.92 -9.60
N THR A 68 -7.84 -6.66 -9.20
CA THR A 68 -6.77 -7.66 -9.15
C THR A 68 -6.93 -8.58 -7.93
N LEU A 69 -7.33 -8.04 -6.77
CA LEU A 69 -7.71 -8.80 -5.58
C LEU A 69 -8.88 -9.76 -5.85
N ILE A 70 -9.92 -9.32 -6.58
CA ILE A 70 -11.02 -10.21 -6.98
C ILE A 70 -10.51 -11.38 -7.84
N ALA A 71 -9.52 -11.15 -8.71
CA ALA A 71 -8.94 -12.23 -9.52
C ALA A 71 -8.07 -13.17 -8.69
N TYR A 72 -7.26 -12.61 -7.79
CA TYR A 72 -6.43 -13.35 -6.83
C TYR A 72 -7.28 -14.27 -5.93
N LEU A 73 -8.33 -13.73 -5.31
CA LEU A 73 -9.22 -14.47 -4.40
C LEU A 73 -10.12 -15.51 -5.10
N LYS A 74 -10.24 -15.43 -6.44
CA LYS A 74 -10.89 -16.48 -7.23
C LYS A 74 -9.99 -17.68 -7.45
N ASP A 75 -8.68 -17.47 -7.44
CA ASP A 75 -7.69 -18.54 -7.55
C ASP A 75 -7.46 -19.19 -6.19
N ASP A 76 -7.40 -18.37 -5.12
CA ASP A 76 -7.27 -18.82 -3.74
C ASP A 76 -8.18 -18.01 -2.80
N SER A 77 -9.27 -18.63 -2.33
CA SER A 77 -10.23 -17.99 -1.42
C SER A 77 -9.82 -18.07 0.06
N TYR A 78 -8.67 -18.65 0.39
CA TYR A 78 -8.35 -19.00 1.78
C TYR A 78 -8.30 -17.78 2.71
N TYR A 79 -7.92 -16.60 2.22
CA TYR A 79 -8.02 -15.36 3.02
C TYR A 79 -9.46 -15.07 3.46
N ILE A 80 -10.47 -15.31 2.60
CA ILE A 80 -11.89 -15.13 2.96
C ILE A 80 -12.31 -16.18 3.99
N ASP A 81 -11.98 -17.44 3.73
CA ASP A 81 -12.35 -18.57 4.59
C ASP A 81 -11.73 -18.40 6.00
N PHE A 82 -10.47 -17.96 6.08
CA PHE A 82 -9.80 -17.64 7.33
C PHE A 82 -10.55 -16.58 8.16
N HIS A 83 -11.01 -15.49 7.54
CA HIS A 83 -11.74 -14.45 8.28
C HIS A 83 -13.10 -14.93 8.77
N ILE A 84 -13.82 -15.72 7.97
CA ILE A 84 -15.14 -16.22 8.34
C ILE A 84 -15.02 -17.29 9.44
N GLU A 85 -14.11 -18.25 9.27
CA GLU A 85 -14.03 -19.45 10.11
C GLU A 85 -13.10 -19.28 11.31
N GLU A 86 -11.90 -18.74 11.11
CA GLU A 86 -10.85 -18.67 12.13
C GLU A 86 -10.93 -17.37 12.94
N CYS A 87 -11.23 -16.24 12.28
CA CYS A 87 -11.48 -14.97 12.99
C CYS A 87 -12.92 -14.86 13.53
N GLY A 88 -13.80 -15.81 13.19
CA GLY A 88 -15.19 -15.86 13.68
C GLY A 88 -16.10 -14.75 13.14
N LEU A 89 -15.75 -14.18 11.98
CA LEU A 89 -16.50 -13.09 11.34
C LEU A 89 -17.59 -13.64 10.40
N GLU A 90 -18.49 -14.47 10.93
CA GLU A 90 -19.51 -15.22 10.17
C GLU A 90 -20.48 -14.34 9.35
N ASP A 91 -20.61 -13.05 9.70
CA ASP A 91 -21.45 -12.08 8.99
C ASP A 91 -20.78 -11.51 7.72
N LEU A 92 -19.51 -11.82 7.47
CA LEU A 92 -18.82 -11.41 6.24
C LEU A 92 -19.36 -12.17 5.02
N PRO A 93 -19.41 -11.51 3.85
CA PRO A 93 -19.92 -12.16 2.65
C PRO A 93 -18.89 -13.15 2.11
N SER A 94 -19.34 -14.33 1.68
CA SER A 94 -18.49 -15.29 0.96
C SER A 94 -18.39 -15.01 -0.55
N ASP A 95 -19.23 -14.11 -1.09
CA ASP A 95 -19.03 -13.63 -2.45
C ASP A 95 -17.79 -12.73 -2.51
N ILE A 96 -16.82 -13.12 -3.34
CA ILE A 96 -15.52 -12.44 -3.47
C ILE A 96 -15.67 -10.97 -3.83
N THR A 97 -16.63 -10.61 -4.69
CA THR A 97 -16.78 -9.21 -5.12
C THR A 97 -17.36 -8.37 -3.99
N GLU A 98 -18.35 -8.89 -3.27
CA GLU A 98 -18.90 -8.23 -2.09
C GLU A 98 -17.85 -8.12 -0.97
N PHE A 99 -17.08 -9.18 -0.72
CA PHE A 99 -16.00 -9.19 0.27
C PHE A 99 -14.96 -8.12 -0.03
N VAL A 100 -14.41 -8.11 -1.25
CA VAL A 100 -13.43 -7.08 -1.67
C VAL A 100 -14.04 -5.68 -1.65
N SER A 101 -15.36 -5.53 -1.87
CA SER A 101 -16.02 -4.23 -1.76
C SER A 101 -16.02 -3.67 -0.33
N LYS A 102 -16.07 -4.55 0.69
CA LYS A 102 -16.05 -4.22 2.11
C LYS A 102 -14.65 -4.01 2.69
N MET A 103 -13.60 -4.44 1.98
CA MET A 103 -12.23 -4.17 2.39
C MET A 103 -11.94 -2.67 2.37
N THR A 104 -11.16 -2.22 3.34
CA THR A 104 -10.69 -0.84 3.50
C THR A 104 -9.22 -0.76 3.15
N VAL A 105 -8.81 0.32 2.49
CA VAL A 105 -7.39 0.63 2.34
C VAL A 105 -6.95 1.32 3.61
N THR A 106 -6.07 0.68 4.37
CA THR A 106 -5.62 1.20 5.67
C THR A 106 -4.33 2.00 5.53
N ASN A 107 -3.43 1.57 4.65
CA ASN A 107 -2.15 2.20 4.48
C ASN A 107 -1.68 2.22 3.01
N VAL A 108 -0.89 3.23 2.66
CA VAL A 108 -0.13 3.29 1.41
C VAL A 108 1.31 3.70 1.71
N ASP A 109 2.24 2.79 1.45
CA ASP A 109 3.67 3.02 1.69
C ASP A 109 4.45 3.17 0.39
N LEU A 110 5.21 4.26 0.27
CA LEU A 110 6.12 4.51 -0.84
C LEU A 110 7.52 4.07 -0.42
N TRP A 111 7.97 2.89 -0.87
CA TRP A 111 9.23 2.28 -0.47
C TRP A 111 10.36 2.57 -1.46
N ILE A 112 11.31 3.41 -1.06
CA ILE A 112 12.54 3.70 -1.81
C ILE A 112 13.74 3.29 -0.96
N ASP A 113 14.07 2.01 -0.94
CA ASP A 113 15.17 1.46 -0.16
C ASP A 113 16.23 0.75 -1.05
N SER A 114 17.01 -0.16 -0.47
CA SER A 114 18.02 -0.93 -1.21
C SER A 114 17.43 -2.01 -2.13
N GLU A 115 16.14 -2.32 -1.97
CA GLU A 115 15.41 -3.21 -2.85
C GLU A 115 14.89 -2.46 -4.08
N GLN A 116 14.04 -3.11 -4.86
CA GLN A 116 13.43 -2.47 -6.02
C GLN A 116 12.33 -1.50 -5.54
N PRO A 117 12.38 -0.22 -5.94
CA PRO A 117 11.37 0.75 -5.54
C PRO A 117 9.96 0.28 -5.86
N HIS A 118 9.07 0.38 -4.88
CA HIS A 118 7.68 -0.05 -5.03
C HIS A 118 6.76 0.76 -4.12
N ILE A 119 5.47 0.65 -4.40
CA ILE A 119 4.40 1.23 -3.59
C ILE A 119 3.55 0.06 -3.07
N ALA A 120 3.41 -0.04 -1.75
CA ALA A 120 2.54 -1.00 -1.10
C ALA A 120 1.19 -0.33 -0.78
N MET A 121 0.10 -1.06 -0.98
CA MET A 121 -1.25 -0.62 -0.62
C MET A 121 -1.95 -1.74 0.13
N ASP A 122 -2.27 -1.48 1.38
CA ASP A 122 -2.74 -2.48 2.32
C ASP A 122 -4.26 -2.50 2.35
N PHE A 123 -4.84 -3.66 2.06
CA PHE A 123 -6.27 -3.88 2.13
C PHE A 123 -6.59 -4.81 3.29
N MET A 124 -7.48 -4.36 4.17
CA MET A 124 -7.94 -5.13 5.32
C MET A 124 -9.46 -5.27 5.30
N ILE A 125 -9.96 -6.41 5.74
CA ILE A 125 -11.37 -6.59 6.09
C ILE A 125 -11.52 -6.48 7.61
N ALA A 126 -12.51 -5.70 8.08
CA ALA A 126 -12.75 -5.50 9.51
C ALA A 126 -11.46 -5.21 10.32
N PRO A 127 -10.72 -4.13 10.01
CA PRO A 127 -9.39 -3.86 10.60
C PRO A 127 -9.37 -3.67 12.13
N ASP A 128 -10.54 -3.49 12.76
CA ASP A 128 -10.66 -3.45 14.24
C ASP A 128 -10.65 -4.86 14.87
N GLU A 129 -10.89 -5.91 14.09
CA GLU A 129 -11.08 -7.29 14.54
C GLU A 129 -9.95 -8.24 14.08
N SER A 130 -9.16 -7.86 13.07
CA SER A 130 -8.06 -8.65 12.51
C SER A 130 -6.94 -7.77 11.98
N ASP A 131 -5.70 -8.25 12.09
CA ASP A 131 -4.48 -7.65 11.56
C ASP A 131 -4.06 -8.22 10.19
N GLU A 132 -4.86 -9.12 9.60
CA GLU A 132 -4.53 -9.76 8.32
C GLU A 132 -4.69 -8.80 7.14
N ILE A 133 -3.64 -8.68 6.32
CA ILE A 133 -3.53 -7.71 5.23
C ILE A 133 -3.37 -8.45 3.90
N LEU A 134 -4.08 -8.00 2.86
CA LEU A 134 -3.67 -8.24 1.48
C LEU A 134 -2.95 -7.00 0.96
N CYS A 135 -1.62 -7.09 0.91
CA CYS A 135 -0.75 -6.01 0.44
C CYS A 135 -0.61 -6.10 -1.08
N VAL A 136 -1.13 -5.09 -1.78
CA VAL A 136 -0.99 -4.97 -3.24
C VAL A 136 0.22 -4.10 -3.56
N LYS A 137 1.25 -4.68 -4.19
CA LYS A 137 2.49 -3.98 -4.52
C LYS A 137 2.51 -3.51 -5.97
N PHE A 138 2.90 -2.27 -6.17
CA PHE A 138 3.07 -1.61 -7.47
C PHE A 138 4.55 -1.29 -7.72
N GLY A 139 5.06 -1.61 -8.90
CA GLY A 139 6.46 -1.31 -9.27
C GLY A 139 6.68 0.11 -9.81
N GLU A 140 7.89 0.35 -10.33
CA GLU A 140 8.33 1.63 -10.92
C GLU A 140 7.55 2.11 -12.15
N ASP A 141 6.64 1.33 -12.71
CA ASP A 141 5.73 1.76 -13.77
C ASP A 141 4.29 1.92 -13.27
N ALA A 142 4.11 1.94 -11.95
CA ALA A 142 2.83 1.97 -11.24
C ALA A 142 1.88 0.82 -11.64
N LYS A 143 2.43 -0.32 -12.12
CA LYS A 143 1.66 -1.55 -12.33
C LYS A 143 1.81 -2.49 -11.15
N ILE A 144 0.77 -3.28 -10.91
CA ILE A 144 0.76 -4.32 -9.87
C ILE A 144 1.79 -5.40 -10.24
N ILE A 145 2.65 -5.75 -9.27
CA ILE A 145 3.72 -6.75 -9.41
C ILE A 145 3.50 -7.97 -8.52
N SER A 146 2.86 -7.79 -7.36
CA SER A 146 2.51 -8.89 -6.45
C SER A 146 1.30 -8.54 -5.57
N ILE A 147 0.72 -9.58 -4.98
CA ILE A 147 -0.19 -9.51 -3.84
C ILE A 147 0.40 -10.44 -2.80
N ASP A 148 0.66 -9.91 -1.61
CA ASP A 148 1.21 -10.68 -0.50
C ASP A 148 0.20 -10.66 0.64
N TRP A 149 -0.02 -11.81 1.26
CA TRP A 149 -0.78 -11.90 2.50
C TRP A 149 0.21 -11.73 3.67
N GLU A 150 -0.04 -10.71 4.50
CA GLU A 150 0.81 -10.28 5.61
C GLU A 150 0.00 -10.21 6.92
N SER A 151 0.67 -10.36 8.07
CA SER A 151 0.12 -10.27 9.45
C SER A 151 1.15 -9.65 10.39
#